data_AF-C0W499-F1
#
_entry.id   AF-C0W499-F1
#
_cell.length_a   1.000
_cell.length_b   1.000
_cell.length_c   1.000
_cell.angle_alpha   90.00
_cell.angle_beta   90.00
_cell.angle_gamma   90.00
#
_symmetry.space_group_name_H-M   'P 1'
#
loop_
_entity.id
_entity.type
_entity.pdbx_description
1 polymer ?
#
loop_
_entity_poly.entity_id
_entity_poly.type
_entity_poly.pdbx_seq_one_letter_code
_entity_poly.pdbx_strand_id
1 'polypeptide(L)'
;MARLMPYAPEPAALTQLADGTIKQISPFTGTEVWTVPGRGNRPISHPVQQVRPLTEHDRTSSCAFCCDRYLETPPEKERVVARGGEAASGGVAPSAFERLDGVPASRLFDTVAEFRRVPNLFEILTFDYWHANHGYEVPDAARERMEAYLAEPEGAAHVAAVARTKLRASGQDPELWESMGPAEQRRYLAAFFAGGHDVIVARRHFTDSATDTSALAGSGTLTPAEHRAYTRLAVHSAQSLYEANRWVRYVAVFQNWLRPAGASFDHLHKQLVGIDERGVVNELELARVRANPNLYNEMGVDYAAYHGLLVASNEHAVAFAGFGHRYPSLEVYSTSATCEPWLMSREEVDAVSDLLHALHAATGADVPSNEEWHHKPLDVDQPMPWHVTLKWRVSTLAGFEGGTKIYLNTIDPWSLRERVVARLEDLRADRLIAPMAVGDECPTTPNRLLYNPVLSR
;
A
#
# COMPACT_ATOMS: atom_id res chain seq x y z
N MET A 1 44.98 -25.18 5.18
CA MET A 1 44.22 -25.07 6.44
C MET A 1 43.13 -24.03 6.25
N ALA A 2 41.88 -24.45 6.06
CA ALA A 2 40.74 -23.54 6.11
C ALA A 2 40.65 -23.02 7.55
N ARG A 3 40.78 -21.70 7.75
CA ARG A 3 40.48 -21.09 9.05
C ARG A 3 38.99 -21.30 9.29
N LEU A 4 38.65 -22.20 10.21
CA LEU A 4 37.34 -22.24 10.82
C LEU A 4 37.12 -20.86 11.42
N MET A 5 36.19 -20.09 10.85
CA MET A 5 35.73 -18.88 11.52
C MET A 5 35.08 -19.30 12.84
N PRO A 6 35.39 -18.64 13.97
CA PRO A 6 34.75 -18.97 15.24
C PRO A 6 33.24 -18.81 15.09
N TYR A 7 32.49 -19.81 15.55
CA TYR A 7 31.04 -19.70 15.67
C TYR A 7 30.72 -18.53 16.60
N ALA A 8 30.22 -17.44 16.02
CA ALA A 8 29.70 -16.28 16.74
C ALA A 8 28.19 -16.26 16.48
N PRO A 9 27.34 -16.54 17.48
CA PRO A 9 25.90 -16.48 17.30
C PRO A 9 25.48 -15.06 16.92
N GLU A 10 24.56 -14.93 15.97
CA GLU A 10 24.01 -13.61 15.64
C GLU A 10 23.25 -13.03 16.84
N PRO A 11 23.26 -11.69 17.01
CA PRO A 11 22.44 -11.05 18.04
C PRO A 11 20.96 -11.42 17.91
N ALA A 12 20.28 -11.65 19.04
CA ALA A 12 18.85 -11.89 19.03
C ALA A 12 18.08 -10.69 18.47
N ALA A 13 17.02 -10.94 17.69
CA ALA A 13 16.22 -9.88 17.08
C ALA A 13 15.49 -9.02 18.12
N LEU A 14 15.19 -9.57 19.30
CA LEU A 14 14.61 -8.87 20.44
C LEU A 14 15.40 -9.17 21.71
N THR A 15 15.75 -8.12 22.46
CA THR A 15 16.40 -8.22 23.77
C THR A 15 15.74 -7.27 24.77
N GLN A 16 15.23 -7.81 25.88
CA GLN A 16 14.74 -7.02 27.00
C GLN A 16 15.84 -6.85 28.05
N LEU A 17 16.13 -5.60 28.41
CA LEU A 17 17.13 -5.26 29.42
C LEU A 17 16.48 -5.11 30.80
N ALA A 18 17.31 -5.17 31.84
CA ALA A 18 16.86 -5.12 33.24
C ALA A 18 16.18 -3.81 33.64
N ASP A 19 16.47 -2.71 32.94
CA ASP A 19 15.82 -1.41 33.13
C ASP A 19 14.47 -1.29 32.40
N GLY A 20 14.07 -2.32 31.65
CA GLY A 20 12.86 -2.33 30.82
C GLY A 20 13.08 -1.85 29.39
N THR A 21 14.31 -1.46 29.00
CA THR A 21 14.63 -1.09 27.62
C THR A 21 14.52 -2.32 26.71
N ILE A 22 13.80 -2.18 25.60
CA ILE A 22 13.74 -3.19 24.54
C ILE A 22 14.67 -2.77 23.42
N LYS A 23 15.63 -3.62 23.07
CA LYS A 23 16.47 -3.47 21.88
C LYS A 23 16.01 -4.44 20.81
N GLN A 24 15.94 -3.96 19.58
CA GLN A 24 15.50 -4.71 18.42
C GLN A 24 16.53 -4.56 17.30
N ILE A 25 16.77 -5.65 16.58
CA ILE A 25 17.59 -5.67 15.37
C ILE A 25 16.78 -6.38 14.29
N SER A 26 16.54 -5.71 13.16
CA SER A 26 15.82 -6.33 12.04
C SER A 26 16.63 -7.50 11.50
N PRO A 27 16.07 -8.72 11.47
CA PRO A 27 16.76 -9.86 10.88
C PRO A 27 16.80 -9.79 9.34
N PHE A 28 16.10 -8.82 8.74
CA PHE A 28 16.05 -8.61 7.30
C PHE A 28 17.02 -7.52 6.86
N THR A 29 17.07 -6.40 7.58
CA THR A 29 17.82 -5.21 7.17
C THR A 29 18.98 -4.83 8.10
N GLY A 30 19.06 -5.41 9.30
CA GLY A 30 20.01 -5.01 10.33
C GLY A 30 19.67 -3.68 11.01
N THR A 31 18.49 -3.11 10.75
CA THR A 31 18.02 -1.87 11.39
C THR A 31 17.96 -2.03 12.91
N GLU A 32 18.59 -1.10 13.63
CA GLU A 32 18.57 -1.07 15.10
C GLU A 32 17.49 -0.14 15.63
N VAL A 33 16.73 -0.63 16.62
CA VAL A 33 15.60 0.12 17.20
C VAL A 33 15.52 -0.10 18.69
N TRP A 34 15.37 0.97 19.46
CA TRP A 34 15.23 0.91 20.92
C TRP A 34 13.87 1.47 21.36
N THR A 35 13.21 0.78 22.28
CA THR A 35 12.09 1.30 23.06
C THR A 35 12.57 1.51 24.49
N VAL A 36 12.63 2.77 24.92
CA VAL A 36 13.15 3.14 26.24
C VAL A 36 11.99 3.54 27.16
N PRO A 37 11.93 3.01 28.40
CA PRO A 37 10.90 3.38 29.37
C PRO A 37 10.79 4.89 29.59
N GLY A 38 9.57 5.37 29.81
CA GLY A 38 9.29 6.80 30.04
C GLY A 38 9.17 7.66 28.77
N ARG A 39 9.42 7.12 27.57
CA ARG A 39 9.18 7.83 26.29
C ARG A 39 7.79 7.59 25.67
N GLY A 40 6.95 6.76 26.28
CA GLY A 40 5.67 6.28 25.73
C GLY A 40 4.46 7.23 25.80
N ASN A 41 4.55 8.39 26.45
CA ASN A 41 3.37 9.21 26.77
C ASN A 41 2.87 10.15 25.66
N ARG A 42 3.27 9.94 24.39
CA ARG A 42 2.83 10.81 23.29
C ARG A 42 1.54 10.26 22.66
N PRO A 43 0.51 11.11 22.41
CA PRO A 43 -0.65 10.69 21.65
C PRO A 43 -0.22 10.16 20.27
N ILE A 44 -0.80 9.02 19.87
CA ILE A 44 -0.57 8.41 18.55
C ILE A 44 -1.55 8.91 17.49
N SER A 45 -2.69 9.41 17.92
CA SER A 45 -3.73 9.96 17.06
C SER A 45 -3.45 11.42 16.73
N HIS A 46 -3.64 11.78 15.46
CA HIS A 46 -3.55 13.13 14.94
C HIS A 46 -4.91 13.54 14.36
N PRO A 47 -5.91 13.84 15.21
CA PRO A 47 -7.24 14.21 14.74
C PRO A 47 -7.20 15.50 13.93
N VAL A 48 -8.20 15.67 13.06
CA VAL A 48 -8.36 16.86 12.23
C VAL A 48 -8.43 18.11 13.10
N GLN A 49 -7.55 19.09 12.84
CA GLN A 49 -7.40 20.28 13.70
C GLN A 49 -8.55 21.28 13.58
N GLN A 50 -9.22 21.34 12.43
CA GLN A 50 -10.35 22.24 12.18
C GLN A 50 -11.57 21.42 11.79
N VAL A 51 -12.39 21.10 12.79
CA VAL A 51 -13.63 20.36 12.59
C VAL A 51 -14.75 21.35 12.27
N ARG A 52 -15.40 21.13 11.14
CA ARG A 52 -16.64 21.80 10.73
C ARG A 52 -17.68 20.79 10.24
N PRO A 53 -18.98 21.10 10.36
CA PRO A 53 -20.04 20.30 9.76
C PRO A 53 -19.82 20.10 8.25
N LEU A 54 -20.16 18.92 7.76
CA LEU A 54 -20.17 18.62 6.32
C LEU A 54 -21.43 19.17 5.67
N THR A 55 -21.25 19.70 4.47
CA THR A 55 -22.35 19.96 3.52
C THR A 55 -22.50 18.77 2.57
N GLU A 56 -23.63 18.68 1.86
CA GLU A 56 -23.80 17.68 0.80
C GLU A 56 -22.70 17.76 -0.27
N HIS A 57 -22.26 18.98 -0.60
CA HIS A 57 -21.18 19.19 -1.56
C HIS A 57 -19.84 18.62 -1.09
N ASP A 58 -19.55 18.67 0.22
CA ASP A 58 -18.30 18.12 0.76
C ASP A 58 -18.21 16.60 0.58
N ARG A 59 -19.35 15.89 0.54
CA ARG A 59 -19.36 14.43 0.42
C ARG A 59 -18.76 13.95 -0.91
N THR A 60 -18.87 14.75 -1.96
CA THR A 60 -18.56 14.34 -3.34
C THR A 60 -17.58 15.28 -4.07
N SER A 61 -17.18 16.40 -3.46
CA SER A 61 -16.36 17.44 -4.11
C SER A 61 -15.21 18.04 -3.28
N SER A 62 -14.91 17.53 -2.07
CA SER A 62 -13.89 18.14 -1.19
C SER A 62 -12.47 18.18 -1.76
N CYS A 63 -12.09 17.27 -2.68
CA CYS A 63 -10.81 17.32 -3.36
C CYS A 63 -10.88 16.73 -4.77
N ALA A 64 -9.81 16.87 -5.56
CA ALA A 64 -9.71 16.40 -6.95
C ALA A 64 -9.94 14.87 -7.12
N PHE A 65 -9.88 14.10 -6.04
CA PHE A 65 -10.11 12.66 -6.05
C PHE A 65 -11.59 12.27 -5.90
N CYS A 66 -12.43 13.18 -5.41
CA CYS A 66 -13.85 12.91 -5.16
C CYS A 66 -14.66 12.70 -6.46
N CYS A 67 -15.82 12.04 -6.34
CA CYS A 67 -16.55 11.51 -7.48
C CYS A 67 -17.13 12.54 -8.45
N ASP A 68 -17.45 13.75 -8.00
CA ASP A 68 -17.93 14.80 -8.91
C ASP A 68 -16.79 15.47 -9.69
N ARG A 69 -15.54 15.13 -9.35
CA ARG A 69 -14.32 15.77 -9.84
C ARG A 69 -13.44 14.82 -10.63
N TYR A 70 -14.02 13.80 -11.25
CA TYR A 70 -13.30 12.80 -12.05
C TYR A 70 -12.42 13.41 -13.16
N LEU A 71 -12.82 14.56 -13.71
CA LEU A 71 -12.11 15.28 -14.76
C LEU A 71 -10.92 16.13 -14.27
N GLU A 72 -10.57 16.07 -12.98
CA GLU A 72 -9.41 16.78 -12.41
C GLU A 72 -8.17 15.90 -12.24
N THR A 73 -8.30 14.61 -12.49
CA THR A 73 -7.19 13.64 -12.51
C THR A 73 -6.94 13.19 -13.94
N PRO A 74 -5.73 12.69 -14.30
CA PRO A 74 -5.52 12.09 -15.61
C PRO A 74 -6.56 11.02 -15.96
N PRO A 75 -6.82 10.76 -17.26
CA PRO A 75 -7.74 9.72 -17.70
C PRO A 75 -7.48 8.39 -16.98
N GLU A 76 -8.53 7.81 -16.42
CA GLU A 76 -8.42 6.54 -15.71
C GLU A 76 -8.07 5.39 -16.65
N LYS A 77 -7.20 4.50 -16.17
CA LYS A 77 -6.82 3.27 -16.88
C LYS A 77 -7.93 2.22 -16.72
N GLU A 78 -8.48 2.13 -15.52
CA GLU A 78 -9.48 1.16 -15.10
C GLU A 78 -10.23 1.68 -13.85
N ARG A 79 -11.46 1.21 -13.65
CA ARG A 79 -12.24 1.44 -12.44
C ARG A 79 -12.94 0.17 -11.98
N VAL A 80 -13.25 0.11 -10.70
CA VAL A 80 -14.11 -0.90 -10.09
C VAL A 80 -15.43 -0.23 -9.73
N VAL A 81 -16.54 -0.85 -10.13
CA VAL A 81 -17.90 -0.40 -9.85
C VAL A 81 -18.66 -1.48 -9.09
N ALA A 82 -19.68 -1.09 -8.32
CA ALA A 82 -20.61 -2.03 -7.72
C ALA A 82 -21.60 -2.56 -8.77
N ARG A 83 -21.77 -3.89 -8.84
CA ARG A 83 -22.80 -4.53 -9.67
C ARG A 83 -24.18 -4.17 -9.12
N GLY A 84 -25.02 -3.54 -9.93
CA GLY A 84 -26.37 -3.11 -9.55
C GLY A 84 -26.49 -1.63 -9.18
N GLY A 85 -25.41 -0.84 -9.28
CA GLY A 85 -25.46 0.64 -9.21
C GLY A 85 -25.18 1.25 -7.84
N GLU A 86 -25.27 0.48 -6.75
CA GLU A 86 -24.87 0.92 -5.41
C GLU A 86 -24.23 -0.26 -4.66
N ALA A 87 -23.12 -0.01 -3.96
CA ALA A 87 -22.58 -0.97 -3.00
C ALA A 87 -23.61 -1.12 -1.87
N ALA A 88 -24.37 -2.23 -1.89
CA ALA A 88 -25.41 -2.49 -0.91
C ALA A 88 -24.87 -2.25 0.51
N SER A 89 -25.43 -1.26 1.19
CA SER A 89 -25.10 -0.93 2.58
C SER A 89 -25.45 -2.13 3.47
N GLY A 90 -24.42 -2.90 3.84
CA GLY A 90 -24.54 -4.06 4.72
C GLY A 90 -24.48 -5.40 3.98
N GLY A 91 -23.33 -6.08 4.08
CA GLY A 91 -23.16 -7.47 3.66
C GLY A 91 -23.00 -7.65 2.15
N VAL A 92 -21.90 -7.16 1.60
CA VAL A 92 -21.61 -7.26 0.16
C VAL A 92 -20.97 -8.61 -0.17
N ALA A 93 -21.64 -9.40 -1.01
CA ALA A 93 -21.07 -10.64 -1.53
C ALA A 93 -19.83 -10.33 -2.41
N PRO A 94 -18.80 -11.19 -2.45
CA PRO A 94 -17.59 -10.94 -3.23
C PRO A 94 -17.83 -10.77 -4.75
N SER A 95 -18.99 -11.21 -5.25
CA SER A 95 -19.46 -11.06 -6.64
C SER A 95 -20.04 -9.68 -6.97
N ALA A 96 -20.06 -8.74 -6.03
CA ALA A 96 -20.71 -7.45 -6.17
C ALA A 96 -19.85 -6.36 -6.82
N PHE A 97 -18.62 -6.66 -7.24
CA PHE A 97 -17.74 -5.70 -7.90
C PHE A 97 -17.38 -6.17 -9.30
N GLU A 98 -17.30 -5.22 -10.23
CA GLU A 98 -16.89 -5.42 -11.61
C GLU A 98 -15.87 -4.37 -12.00
N ARG A 99 -14.87 -4.77 -12.79
CA ARG A 99 -13.88 -3.86 -13.35
C ARG A 99 -14.30 -3.43 -14.75
N LEU A 100 -14.18 -2.13 -15.02
CA LEU A 100 -14.30 -1.52 -16.33
C LEU A 100 -12.96 -0.93 -16.74
N ASP A 101 -12.50 -1.21 -17.96
CA ASP A 101 -11.23 -0.74 -18.48
C ASP A 101 -11.44 0.39 -19.50
N GLY A 102 -10.63 1.45 -19.43
CA GLY A 102 -10.61 2.53 -20.43
C GLY A 102 -11.95 3.27 -20.64
N VAL A 103 -12.65 3.62 -19.57
CA VAL A 103 -13.94 4.35 -19.66
C VAL A 103 -13.75 5.70 -20.37
N PRO A 104 -14.48 6.00 -21.46
CA PRO A 104 -14.34 7.25 -22.18
C PRO A 104 -14.88 8.44 -21.37
N ALA A 105 -14.39 9.64 -21.67
CA ALA A 105 -14.73 10.87 -20.95
C ALA A 105 -16.24 11.12 -20.88
N SER A 106 -16.95 10.91 -21.99
CA SER A 106 -18.41 11.09 -22.10
C SER A 106 -19.23 10.15 -21.21
N ARG A 107 -18.63 9.08 -20.68
CA ARG A 107 -19.31 8.03 -19.88
C ARG A 107 -18.79 7.94 -18.44
N LEU A 108 -17.85 8.79 -18.03
CA LEU A 108 -17.23 8.74 -16.70
C LEU A 108 -18.23 8.87 -15.56
N PHE A 109 -19.36 9.55 -15.78
CA PHE A 109 -20.39 9.81 -14.78
C PHE A 109 -21.61 8.88 -14.87
N ASP A 110 -21.61 7.92 -15.80
CA ASP A 110 -22.69 6.92 -15.89
C ASP A 110 -22.64 5.89 -14.77
N THR A 111 -21.48 5.74 -14.14
CA THR A 111 -21.23 4.83 -13.02
C THR A 111 -20.42 5.56 -11.96
N VAL A 112 -20.61 5.14 -10.71
CA VAL A 112 -19.78 5.60 -9.59
C VAL A 112 -18.62 4.62 -9.43
N ALA A 113 -17.39 5.13 -9.54
CA ALA A 113 -16.19 4.34 -9.29
C ALA A 113 -16.02 4.15 -7.78
N GLU A 114 -16.12 2.90 -7.31
CA GLU A 114 -15.76 2.51 -5.95
C GLU A 114 -14.25 2.63 -5.74
N PHE A 115 -13.49 2.23 -6.76
CA PHE A 115 -12.07 2.48 -6.87
C PHE A 115 -11.72 2.83 -8.32
N ARG A 116 -10.77 3.73 -8.55
CA ARG A 116 -10.28 4.04 -9.90
C ARG A 116 -8.76 4.13 -9.92
N ARG A 117 -8.14 3.54 -10.93
CA ARG A 117 -6.70 3.68 -11.19
C ARG A 117 -6.49 4.78 -12.21
N VAL A 118 -5.77 5.81 -11.80
CA VAL A 118 -5.37 6.93 -12.65
C VAL A 118 -3.84 7.04 -12.67
N PRO A 119 -3.24 7.52 -13.76
CA PRO A 119 -1.84 7.93 -13.75
C PRO A 119 -1.58 9.00 -12.68
N ASN A 120 -0.41 8.94 -12.04
CA ASN A 120 0.02 10.01 -11.16
C ASN A 120 0.47 11.22 -11.99
N LEU A 121 -0.03 12.41 -11.64
CA LEU A 121 0.31 13.65 -12.36
C LEU A 121 1.81 14.01 -12.23
N PHE A 122 2.42 13.62 -11.10
CA PHE A 122 3.83 13.85 -10.77
C PHE A 122 4.54 12.50 -10.59
N GLU A 123 4.88 11.89 -11.72
CA GLU A 123 5.59 10.61 -11.76
C GLU A 123 6.95 10.70 -11.03
N ILE A 124 7.33 9.64 -10.31
CA ILE A 124 8.67 9.53 -9.71
C ILE A 124 9.70 9.28 -10.81
N LEU A 125 9.44 8.27 -11.64
CA LEU A 125 10.16 8.01 -12.89
C LEU A 125 9.22 8.35 -14.05
N THR A 126 9.45 9.48 -14.70
CA THR A 126 8.58 10.00 -15.75
C THR A 126 8.60 9.12 -17.00
N PHE A 127 7.57 9.22 -17.84
CA PHE A 127 7.63 8.59 -19.17
C PHE A 127 8.91 8.98 -19.96
N ASP A 128 9.32 10.25 -19.91
CA ASP A 128 10.55 10.71 -20.57
C ASP A 128 11.82 10.05 -20.00
N TYR A 129 11.86 9.74 -18.68
CA TYR A 129 12.95 8.96 -18.10
C TYR A 129 13.07 7.58 -18.76
N TRP A 130 11.94 6.87 -18.89
CA TRP A 130 11.91 5.55 -19.50
C TRP A 130 12.26 5.59 -20.99
N HIS A 131 11.72 6.57 -21.72
CA HIS A 131 12.01 6.75 -23.13
C HIS A 131 13.48 7.07 -23.37
N ALA A 132 14.04 8.03 -22.65
CA ALA A 132 15.43 8.48 -22.85
C ALA A 132 16.48 7.43 -22.46
N ASN A 133 16.26 6.69 -21.38
CA ASN A 133 17.28 5.77 -20.85
C ASN A 133 17.12 4.33 -21.34
N HIS A 134 15.89 3.93 -21.70
CA HIS A 134 15.57 2.53 -22.02
C HIS A 134 14.90 2.34 -23.39
N GLY A 135 14.69 3.43 -24.14
CA GLY A 135 13.98 3.40 -25.43
C GLY A 135 12.53 2.92 -25.29
N TYR A 136 11.91 3.15 -24.13
CA TYR A 136 10.52 2.80 -23.90
C TYR A 136 9.61 3.70 -24.75
N GLU A 137 8.74 3.07 -25.54
CA GLU A 137 7.74 3.73 -26.36
C GLU A 137 6.35 3.47 -25.80
N VAL A 138 5.38 4.31 -26.17
CA VAL A 138 3.98 4.11 -25.82
C VAL A 138 3.51 2.75 -26.36
N PRO A 139 3.09 1.79 -25.51
CA PRO A 139 2.60 0.50 -25.98
C PRO A 139 1.35 0.64 -26.85
N ASP A 140 1.12 -0.28 -27.79
CA ASP A 140 -0.01 -0.21 -28.72
C ASP A 140 -1.36 -0.06 -28.02
N ALA A 141 -1.62 -0.84 -26.97
CA ALA A 141 -2.86 -0.74 -26.20
C ALA A 141 -3.03 0.64 -25.53
N ALA A 142 -1.93 1.26 -25.08
CA ALA A 142 -1.97 2.61 -24.50
C ALA A 142 -2.19 3.68 -25.57
N ARG A 143 -1.60 3.49 -26.77
CA ARG A 143 -1.79 4.37 -27.93
C ARG A 143 -3.23 4.31 -28.44
N GLU A 144 -3.80 3.13 -28.60
CA GLU A 144 -5.20 2.94 -29.00
C GLU A 144 -6.16 3.59 -28.00
N ARG A 145 -5.95 3.39 -26.70
CA ARG A 145 -6.72 4.05 -25.65
C ARG A 145 -6.60 5.57 -25.72
N MET A 146 -5.39 6.09 -25.92
CA MET A 146 -5.17 7.52 -26.08
C MET A 146 -5.90 8.08 -27.31
N GLU A 147 -5.77 7.44 -28.47
CA GLU A 147 -6.43 7.85 -29.70
C GLU A 147 -7.96 7.84 -29.55
N ALA A 148 -8.52 6.78 -28.97
CA ALA A 148 -9.96 6.69 -28.70
C ALA A 148 -10.44 7.79 -27.74
N TYR A 149 -9.69 8.06 -26.66
CA TYR A 149 -10.03 9.09 -25.68
C TYR A 149 -9.99 10.50 -26.29
N LEU A 150 -9.01 10.78 -27.16
CA LEU A 150 -8.85 12.08 -27.83
C LEU A 150 -9.83 12.28 -28.99
N ALA A 151 -10.44 11.22 -29.51
CA ALA A 151 -11.44 11.31 -30.57
C ALA A 151 -12.76 11.94 -30.07
N GLU A 152 -13.04 11.87 -28.77
CA GLU A 152 -14.20 12.53 -28.16
C GLU A 152 -13.88 13.98 -27.77
N PRO A 153 -14.76 14.96 -28.08
CA PRO A 153 -14.58 16.35 -27.67
C PRO A 153 -14.37 16.52 -26.16
N GLU A 154 -15.11 15.75 -25.36
CA GLU A 154 -15.02 15.72 -23.89
C GLU A 154 -13.65 15.21 -23.44
N GLY A 155 -13.12 14.18 -24.10
CA GLY A 155 -11.82 13.60 -23.76
C GLY A 155 -10.67 14.53 -24.14
N ALA A 156 -10.73 15.15 -25.32
CA ALA A 156 -9.77 16.18 -25.74
C ALA A 156 -9.77 17.39 -24.79
N ALA A 157 -10.95 17.87 -24.38
CA ALA A 157 -11.07 18.96 -23.42
C ALA A 157 -10.52 18.58 -22.04
N HIS A 158 -10.81 17.36 -21.57
CA HIS A 158 -10.34 16.84 -20.29
C HIS A 158 -8.81 16.78 -20.23
N VAL A 159 -8.15 16.13 -21.20
CA VAL A 159 -6.70 16.00 -21.17
C VAL A 159 -5.99 17.36 -21.26
N ALA A 160 -6.55 18.31 -22.01
CA ALA A 160 -6.01 19.66 -22.12
C ALA A 160 -6.12 20.40 -20.79
N ALA A 161 -7.24 20.25 -20.07
CA ALA A 161 -7.41 20.83 -18.74
C ALA A 161 -6.44 20.24 -17.70
N VAL A 162 -6.22 18.92 -17.74
CA VAL A 162 -5.24 18.26 -16.86
C VAL A 162 -3.81 18.66 -17.23
N ALA A 163 -3.48 18.77 -18.52
CA ALA A 163 -2.18 19.22 -18.98
C ALA A 163 -1.87 20.66 -18.50
N ARG A 164 -2.81 21.58 -18.64
CA ARG A 164 -2.70 22.96 -18.13
C ARG A 164 -2.54 23.00 -16.61
N THR A 165 -3.27 22.15 -15.89
CA THR A 165 -3.14 22.03 -14.43
C THR A 165 -1.75 21.53 -14.04
N LYS A 166 -1.20 20.53 -14.74
CA LYS A 166 0.15 20.03 -14.53
C LYS A 166 1.21 21.10 -14.78
N LEU A 167 1.13 21.82 -15.91
CA LEU A 167 2.03 22.93 -16.23
C LEU A 167 2.04 23.97 -15.11
N ARG A 168 0.85 24.42 -14.68
CA ARG A 168 0.71 25.39 -13.57
C ARG A 168 1.36 24.88 -12.29
N ALA A 169 1.07 23.65 -11.90
CA ALA A 169 1.57 23.07 -10.66
C ALA A 169 3.09 22.83 -10.69
N SER A 170 3.66 22.62 -11.87
CA SER A 170 5.11 22.57 -12.09
C SER A 170 5.77 23.96 -12.23
N GLY A 171 5.02 25.05 -12.01
CA GLY A 171 5.54 26.42 -12.11
C GLY A 171 5.74 26.93 -13.54
N GLN A 172 5.17 26.25 -14.54
CA GLN A 172 5.20 26.65 -15.94
C GLN A 172 3.92 27.41 -16.33
N ASP A 173 4.00 28.17 -17.43
CA ASP A 173 2.85 28.88 -17.98
C ASP A 173 1.85 27.88 -18.61
N PRO A 174 0.58 27.85 -18.16
CA PRO A 174 -0.45 27.01 -18.78
C PRO A 174 -0.69 27.32 -20.26
N GLU A 175 -0.42 28.54 -20.72
CA GLU A 175 -0.56 28.91 -22.14
C GLU A 175 0.43 28.18 -23.05
N LEU A 176 1.50 27.61 -22.48
CA LEU A 176 2.45 26.77 -23.23
C LEU A 176 1.73 25.64 -23.97
N TRP A 177 0.67 25.07 -23.39
CA TRP A 177 -0.13 24.02 -24.01
C TRP A 177 -0.68 24.41 -25.40
N GLU A 178 -1.13 25.66 -25.55
CA GLU A 178 -1.72 26.16 -26.80
C GLU A 178 -0.64 26.45 -27.86
N SER A 179 0.60 26.67 -27.44
CA SER A 179 1.75 26.86 -28.33
C SER A 179 2.33 25.55 -28.87
N MET A 180 2.04 24.42 -28.21
CA MET A 180 2.54 23.11 -28.61
C MET A 180 1.88 22.65 -29.91
N GLY A 181 2.68 22.12 -30.84
CA GLY A 181 2.14 21.47 -32.03
C GLY A 181 1.44 20.14 -31.69
N PRO A 182 0.59 19.58 -32.58
CA PRO A 182 -0.14 18.34 -32.30
C PRO A 182 0.74 17.13 -31.94
N ALA A 183 1.97 17.05 -32.47
CA ALA A 183 2.91 15.98 -32.13
C ALA A 183 3.50 16.16 -30.73
N GLU A 184 3.78 17.40 -30.34
CA GLU A 184 4.33 17.73 -29.02
C GLU A 184 3.28 17.52 -27.91
N GLN A 185 2.04 17.95 -28.15
CA GLN A 185 0.92 17.64 -27.25
C GLN A 185 0.76 16.12 -27.07
N ARG A 186 0.84 15.33 -28.15
CA ARG A 186 0.77 13.87 -28.03
C ARG A 186 1.90 13.31 -27.18
N ARG A 187 3.14 13.77 -27.38
CA ARG A 187 4.27 13.35 -26.55
C ARG A 187 4.06 13.72 -25.08
N TYR A 188 3.58 14.93 -24.79
CA TYR A 188 3.28 15.37 -23.43
C TYR A 188 2.23 14.48 -22.75
N LEU A 189 1.19 14.10 -23.51
CA LEU A 189 0.12 13.23 -23.04
C LEU A 189 0.53 11.77 -22.86
N ALA A 190 1.66 11.32 -23.42
CA ALA A 190 2.14 9.94 -23.28
C ALA A 190 2.22 9.51 -21.80
N ALA A 191 2.63 10.41 -20.90
CA ALA A 191 2.66 10.17 -19.45
C ALA A 191 1.27 9.82 -18.86
N PHE A 192 0.18 10.35 -19.43
CA PHE A 192 -1.18 10.07 -18.97
C PHE A 192 -1.71 8.71 -19.45
N PHE A 193 -1.04 8.05 -20.39
CA PHE A 193 -1.53 6.78 -20.94
C PHE A 193 -0.52 5.63 -20.79
N ALA A 194 0.77 5.93 -20.76
CA ALA A 194 1.88 4.97 -20.69
C ALA A 194 2.83 5.22 -19.52
N GLY A 195 2.48 6.12 -18.58
CA GLY A 195 3.24 6.37 -17.38
C GLY A 195 3.34 5.14 -16.45
N GLY A 196 4.47 5.05 -15.75
CA GLY A 196 4.82 3.94 -14.84
C GLY A 196 4.49 4.20 -13.37
N HIS A 197 3.89 5.35 -13.05
CA HIS A 197 3.45 5.72 -11.71
C HIS A 197 1.93 5.93 -11.70
N ASP A 198 1.20 5.08 -10.98
CA ASP A 198 -0.25 5.11 -10.87
C ASP A 198 -0.73 5.35 -9.45
N VAL A 199 -1.97 5.83 -9.34
CA VAL A 199 -2.71 6.03 -8.09
C VAL A 199 -4.04 5.30 -8.19
N ILE A 200 -4.36 4.47 -7.20
CA ILE A 200 -5.68 3.87 -7.02
C ILE A 200 -6.42 4.69 -5.96
N VAL A 201 -7.51 5.32 -6.36
CA VAL A 201 -8.30 6.26 -5.55
C VAL A 201 -9.62 5.60 -5.15
N ALA A 202 -9.95 5.61 -3.86
CA ALA A 202 -11.26 5.13 -3.37
C ALA A 202 -12.36 6.18 -3.57
N ARG A 203 -13.64 5.78 -3.58
CA ARG A 203 -14.78 6.68 -3.76
C ARG A 203 -14.90 7.77 -2.68
N ARG A 204 -14.84 7.36 -1.42
CA ARG A 204 -15.21 8.17 -0.26
C ARG A 204 -14.05 9.04 0.23
N HIS A 205 -14.33 10.32 0.47
CA HIS A 205 -13.44 11.21 1.23
C HIS A 205 -13.73 11.12 2.73
N PHE A 206 -15.01 11.18 3.10
CA PHE A 206 -15.52 10.99 4.45
C PHE A 206 -16.37 9.73 4.50
N THR A 207 -16.49 9.11 5.68
CA THR A 207 -17.37 7.96 5.88
C THR A 207 -18.83 8.32 5.56
N ASP A 208 -19.64 7.34 5.17
CA ASP A 208 -21.04 7.60 4.79
C ASP A 208 -21.84 8.21 5.98
N SER A 209 -21.52 7.81 7.21
CA SER A 209 -22.10 8.34 8.46
C SER A 209 -21.48 9.65 8.96
N ALA A 210 -20.50 10.22 8.25
CA ALA A 210 -19.81 11.43 8.68
C ALA A 210 -20.78 12.62 8.80
N THR A 211 -20.75 13.32 9.93
CA THR A 211 -21.48 14.59 10.16
C THR A 211 -20.56 15.81 10.04
N ASP A 212 -19.26 15.60 10.18
CA ASP A 212 -18.24 16.64 10.13
C ASP A 212 -16.95 16.13 9.47
N THR A 213 -16.02 17.05 9.26
CA THR A 213 -14.75 16.86 8.56
C THR A 213 -13.72 16.00 9.30
N SER A 214 -13.99 15.55 10.54
CA SER A 214 -13.09 14.64 11.25
C SER A 214 -13.22 13.18 10.80
N ALA A 215 -14.38 12.79 10.26
CA ALA A 215 -14.70 11.40 9.95
C ALA A 215 -14.21 10.97 8.54
N LEU A 216 -12.89 11.06 8.32
CA LEU A 216 -12.23 10.66 7.08
C LEU A 216 -12.45 9.16 6.77
N ALA A 217 -12.66 8.85 5.49
CA ALA A 217 -12.77 7.47 5.01
C ALA A 217 -11.38 6.91 4.66
N GLY A 218 -10.76 6.22 5.62
CA GLY A 218 -9.48 5.51 5.43
C GLY A 218 -9.65 4.02 5.12
N SER A 219 -8.53 3.31 4.91
CA SER A 219 -8.53 1.89 4.54
C SER A 219 -9.31 0.99 5.53
N GLY A 220 -9.19 1.28 6.82
CA GLY A 220 -9.90 0.55 7.88
C GLY A 220 -11.39 0.87 8.00
N THR A 221 -11.88 1.89 7.29
CA THR A 221 -13.31 2.26 7.25
C THR A 221 -14.05 1.63 6.08
N LEU A 222 -13.32 1.01 5.14
CA LEU A 222 -13.92 0.17 4.11
C LEU A 222 -14.59 -1.04 4.78
N THR A 223 -15.57 -1.65 4.12
CA THR A 223 -16.02 -3.00 4.45
C THR A 223 -14.97 -4.03 4.00
N PRO A 224 -14.96 -5.25 4.56
CA PRO A 224 -14.06 -6.31 4.08
C PRO A 224 -14.19 -6.56 2.57
N ALA A 225 -15.41 -6.53 2.01
CA ALA A 225 -15.63 -6.75 0.59
C ALA A 225 -15.03 -5.64 -0.30
N GLU A 226 -15.17 -4.38 0.12
CA GLU A 226 -14.56 -3.23 -0.56
C GLU A 226 -13.03 -3.28 -0.47
N HIS A 227 -12.47 -3.60 0.70
CA HIS A 227 -11.01 -3.72 0.86
C HIS A 227 -10.42 -4.86 0.02
N ARG A 228 -11.15 -5.99 -0.12
CA ARG A 228 -10.77 -7.07 -1.04
C ARG A 228 -10.75 -6.59 -2.50
N ALA A 229 -11.75 -5.81 -2.92
CA ALA A 229 -11.77 -5.23 -4.26
C ALA A 229 -10.61 -4.25 -4.49
N TYR A 230 -10.33 -3.39 -3.50
CA TYR A 230 -9.19 -2.46 -3.52
C TYR A 230 -7.84 -3.18 -3.62
N THR A 231 -7.66 -4.25 -2.84
CA THR A 231 -6.44 -5.06 -2.83
C THR A 231 -6.25 -5.79 -4.16
N ARG A 232 -7.30 -6.43 -4.69
CA ARG A 232 -7.23 -7.09 -6.00
C ARG A 232 -6.92 -6.12 -7.14
N LEU A 233 -7.49 -4.91 -7.11
CA LEU A 233 -7.16 -3.88 -8.08
C LEU A 233 -5.68 -3.49 -7.99
N ALA A 234 -5.12 -3.37 -6.78
CA ALA A 234 -3.69 -3.11 -6.59
C ALA A 234 -2.80 -4.26 -7.10
N VAL A 235 -3.16 -5.51 -6.80
CA VAL A 235 -2.46 -6.71 -7.33
C VAL A 235 -2.46 -6.71 -8.86
N HIS A 236 -3.62 -6.52 -9.48
CA HIS A 236 -3.74 -6.44 -10.94
C HIS A 236 -2.93 -5.28 -11.52
N SER A 237 -3.02 -4.10 -10.89
CA SER A 237 -2.30 -2.90 -11.32
C SER A 237 -0.79 -3.13 -11.29
N ALA A 238 -0.27 -3.79 -10.26
CA ALA A 238 1.14 -4.13 -10.15
C ALA A 238 1.59 -5.05 -11.29
N GLN A 239 0.84 -6.11 -11.59
CA GLN A 239 1.11 -7.01 -12.71
C GLN A 239 1.16 -6.25 -14.04
N SER A 240 0.16 -5.42 -14.32
CA SER A 240 0.08 -4.67 -15.57
C SER A 240 1.25 -3.70 -15.78
N LEU A 241 1.84 -3.16 -14.70
CA LEU A 241 3.02 -2.29 -14.80
C LEU A 241 4.26 -3.07 -15.24
N TYR A 242 4.43 -4.31 -14.75
CA TYR A 242 5.48 -5.20 -15.23
C TYR A 242 5.28 -5.61 -16.69
N GLU A 243 4.05 -5.93 -17.08
CA GLU A 243 3.71 -6.32 -18.45
C GLU A 243 3.89 -5.18 -19.45
N ALA A 244 3.58 -3.94 -19.04
CA ALA A 244 3.68 -2.76 -19.89
C ALA A 244 5.13 -2.40 -20.25
N ASN A 245 6.06 -2.54 -19.31
CA ASN A 245 7.44 -2.10 -19.50
C ASN A 245 8.44 -3.16 -19.01
N ARG A 246 9.07 -3.86 -19.96
CA ARG A 246 10.05 -4.92 -19.71
C ARG A 246 11.27 -4.52 -18.87
N TRP A 247 11.55 -3.21 -18.76
CA TRP A 247 12.67 -2.68 -18.00
C TRP A 247 12.36 -2.50 -16.51
N VAL A 248 11.08 -2.59 -16.13
CA VAL A 248 10.67 -2.58 -14.73
C VAL A 248 11.15 -3.86 -14.06
N ARG A 249 12.01 -3.69 -13.05
CA ARG A 249 12.55 -4.79 -12.23
C ARG A 249 11.77 -4.98 -10.95
N TYR A 250 11.14 -3.91 -10.46
CA TYR A 250 10.31 -3.93 -9.28
C TYR A 250 9.15 -2.92 -9.38
N VAL A 251 7.98 -3.30 -8.91
CA VAL A 251 6.85 -2.39 -8.70
C VAL A 251 6.69 -2.14 -7.21
N ALA A 252 6.90 -0.92 -6.76
CA ALA A 252 6.64 -0.52 -5.38
C ALA A 252 5.16 -0.18 -5.21
N VAL A 253 4.45 -0.92 -4.36
CA VAL A 253 3.05 -0.65 -3.98
C VAL A 253 3.02 -0.13 -2.55
N PHE A 254 2.46 1.07 -2.36
CA PHE A 254 2.43 1.69 -1.04
C PHE A 254 1.25 2.65 -0.86
N GLN A 255 0.89 2.94 0.38
CA GLN A 255 -0.10 3.96 0.73
C GLN A 255 0.44 4.82 1.86
N ASN A 256 0.31 6.14 1.71
CA ASN A 256 0.62 7.11 2.75
C ASN A 256 -0.70 7.68 3.26
N TRP A 257 -0.96 7.54 4.56
CA TRP A 257 -2.19 8.01 5.19
C TRP A 257 -1.89 9.15 6.16
N LEU A 258 -2.52 10.31 5.91
CA LEU A 258 -2.32 11.60 6.59
C LEU A 258 -0.94 12.24 6.38
N ARG A 259 -0.90 13.57 6.57
CA ARG A 259 0.30 14.41 6.36
C ARG A 259 1.57 13.93 7.08
N PRO A 260 1.55 13.48 8.36
CA PRO A 260 2.76 13.01 9.04
C PRO A 260 3.39 11.76 8.39
N ALA A 261 2.61 10.98 7.66
CA ALA A 261 3.09 9.83 6.88
C ALA A 261 3.49 10.19 5.44
N GLY A 262 3.34 11.46 5.03
CA GLY A 262 3.68 11.95 3.70
C GLY A 262 2.53 11.92 2.68
N ALA A 263 1.27 11.84 3.14
CA ALA A 263 0.13 12.00 2.24
C ALA A 263 -0.01 13.46 1.78
N SER A 264 -0.23 13.67 0.48
CA SER A 264 -0.55 14.98 -0.09
C SER A 264 -2.04 15.31 -0.05
N PHE A 265 -2.89 14.28 -0.12
CA PHE A 265 -4.34 14.36 0.00
C PHE A 265 -4.82 13.49 1.16
N ASP A 266 -5.72 14.04 1.98
CA ASP A 266 -6.43 13.30 3.04
C ASP A 266 -7.62 12.52 2.44
N HIS A 267 -7.42 11.90 1.28
CA HIS A 267 -8.40 11.06 0.57
C HIS A 267 -7.73 9.71 0.31
N LEU A 268 -8.40 8.60 0.61
CA LEU A 268 -7.78 7.27 0.53
C LEU A 268 -7.28 6.96 -0.88
N HIS A 269 -5.97 6.76 -0.99
CA HIS A 269 -5.33 6.35 -2.23
C HIS A 269 -4.09 5.49 -1.98
N LYS A 270 -3.79 4.60 -2.93
CA LYS A 270 -2.59 3.75 -2.98
C LYS A 270 -1.81 4.11 -4.23
N GLN A 271 -0.48 4.08 -4.15
CA GLN A 271 0.42 4.40 -5.24
C GLN A 271 1.15 3.13 -5.68
N LEU A 272 1.40 3.05 -6.99
CA LEU A 272 2.16 1.98 -7.62
C LEU A 272 3.21 2.60 -8.54
N VAL A 273 4.47 2.23 -8.37
CA VAL A 273 5.59 2.82 -9.12
C VAL A 273 6.43 1.70 -9.70
N GLY A 274 6.52 1.63 -11.03
CA GLY A 274 7.50 0.80 -11.71
C GLY A 274 8.91 1.40 -11.57
N ILE A 275 9.89 0.58 -11.24
CA ILE A 275 11.28 0.94 -10.97
C ILE A 275 12.20 -0.02 -11.74
N ASP A 276 13.25 0.50 -12.36
CA ASP A 276 14.32 -0.26 -13.04
C ASP A 276 15.42 -0.75 -12.08
N GLU A 277 15.14 -0.70 -10.78
CA GLU A 277 16.01 -1.08 -9.68
C GLU A 277 15.20 -1.87 -8.64
N ARG A 278 15.89 -2.64 -7.79
CA ARG A 278 15.24 -3.40 -6.71
C ARG A 278 15.18 -2.63 -5.39
N GLY A 279 16.08 -1.68 -5.17
CA GLY A 279 16.23 -0.97 -3.89
C GLY A 279 17.04 -1.75 -2.84
N VAL A 280 17.61 -1.01 -1.89
CA VAL A 280 18.56 -1.55 -0.89
C VAL A 280 17.94 -2.62 0.02
N VAL A 281 16.68 -2.44 0.43
CA VAL A 281 16.00 -3.41 1.32
C VAL A 281 15.87 -4.77 0.62
N ASN A 282 15.39 -4.80 -0.62
CA ASN A 282 15.28 -6.03 -1.39
C ASN A 282 16.63 -6.70 -1.63
N GLU A 283 17.70 -5.93 -1.89
CA GLU A 283 19.05 -6.49 -2.07
C GLU A 283 19.61 -7.10 -0.76
N LEU A 284 19.38 -6.45 0.39
CA LEU A 284 19.77 -6.98 1.70
C LEU A 284 19.00 -8.25 2.06
N GLU A 285 17.69 -8.25 1.86
CA GLU A 285 16.84 -9.42 2.10
C GLU A 285 17.23 -10.58 1.20
N LEU A 286 17.42 -10.33 -0.11
CA LEU A 286 17.86 -11.35 -1.05
C LEU A 286 19.19 -12.00 -0.63
N ALA A 287 20.16 -11.20 -0.18
CA ALA A 287 21.42 -11.74 0.32
C ALA A 287 21.23 -12.68 1.52
N ARG A 288 20.32 -12.31 2.44
CA ARG A 288 20.00 -13.14 3.62
C ARG A 288 19.18 -14.39 3.27
N VAL A 289 18.21 -14.28 2.37
CA VAL A 289 17.41 -15.42 1.89
C VAL A 289 18.28 -16.43 1.14
N ARG A 290 19.31 -15.98 0.41
CA ARG A 290 20.30 -16.90 -0.20
C ARG A 290 21.08 -17.70 0.84
N ALA A 291 21.37 -17.12 2.00
CA ALA A 291 22.06 -17.80 3.09
C ALA A 291 21.11 -18.68 3.91
N ASN A 292 19.86 -18.25 4.09
CA ASN A 292 18.79 -18.97 4.77
C ASN A 292 17.50 -18.94 3.93
N PRO A 293 17.23 -19.96 3.10
CA PRO A 293 16.03 -20.01 2.26
C PRO A 293 14.70 -20.05 3.04
N ASN A 294 14.74 -20.29 4.35
CA ASN A 294 13.57 -20.30 5.23
C ASN A 294 13.48 -19.06 6.14
N LEU A 295 14.25 -18.01 5.85
CA LEU A 295 14.41 -16.81 6.68
C LEU A 295 13.10 -16.21 7.19
N TYR A 296 12.08 -16.07 6.34
CA TYR A 296 10.82 -15.43 6.72
C TYR A 296 9.98 -16.25 7.71
N ASN A 297 10.12 -17.58 7.72
CA ASN A 297 9.53 -18.41 8.77
C ASN A 297 10.35 -18.23 10.05
N GLU A 298 11.65 -18.57 10.00
CA GLU A 298 12.50 -18.66 11.19
C GLU A 298 12.67 -17.33 11.92
N MET A 299 12.85 -16.23 11.19
CA MET A 299 13.14 -14.91 11.75
C MET A 299 11.96 -13.93 11.65
N GLY A 300 10.86 -14.34 11.00
CA GLY A 300 9.62 -13.57 10.92
C GLY A 300 8.53 -14.23 11.77
N VAL A 301 7.74 -15.10 11.14
CA VAL A 301 6.49 -15.63 11.71
C VAL A 301 6.72 -16.59 12.89
N ASP A 302 7.67 -17.53 12.77
CA ASP A 302 7.95 -18.49 13.85
C ASP A 302 8.56 -17.75 15.04
N TYR A 303 9.49 -16.82 14.79
CA TYR A 303 10.03 -15.94 15.83
C TYR A 303 8.92 -15.14 16.53
N ALA A 304 8.02 -14.52 15.76
CA ALA A 304 6.87 -13.82 16.32
C ALA A 304 5.99 -14.74 17.17
N ALA A 305 5.74 -15.98 16.73
CA ALA A 305 4.98 -16.96 17.50
C ALA A 305 5.67 -17.33 18.83
N TYR A 306 6.98 -17.63 18.80
CA TYR A 306 7.74 -17.97 20.01
C TYR A 306 7.81 -16.83 21.03
N HIS A 307 7.74 -15.59 20.56
CA HIS A 307 7.77 -14.40 21.40
C HIS A 307 6.37 -13.85 21.72
N GLY A 308 5.30 -14.56 21.35
CA GLY A 308 3.93 -14.17 21.66
C GLY A 308 3.49 -12.88 20.97
N LEU A 309 3.93 -12.64 19.73
CA LEU A 309 3.69 -11.42 18.94
C LEU A 309 2.61 -11.56 17.87
N LEU A 310 2.04 -12.76 17.68
CA LEU A 310 0.94 -12.97 16.73
C LEU A 310 -0.29 -12.15 17.11
N VAL A 311 -0.87 -11.48 16.12
CA VAL A 311 -2.01 -10.56 16.27
C VAL A 311 -3.29 -11.16 15.70
N ALA A 312 -3.22 -11.72 14.50
CA ALA A 312 -4.37 -12.35 13.84
C ALA A 312 -3.92 -13.38 12.80
N SER A 313 -4.80 -14.32 12.45
CA SER A 313 -4.54 -15.26 11.36
C SER A 313 -5.82 -15.82 10.76
N ASN A 314 -5.76 -16.15 9.48
CA ASN A 314 -6.77 -16.92 8.77
C ASN A 314 -6.08 -18.05 7.98
N GLU A 315 -6.82 -18.67 7.04
CA GLU A 315 -6.35 -19.82 6.27
C GLU A 315 -5.09 -19.53 5.44
N HIS A 316 -5.04 -18.37 4.78
CA HIS A 316 -3.97 -18.05 3.82
C HIS A 316 -3.06 -16.87 4.25
N ALA A 317 -3.20 -16.37 5.47
CA ALA A 317 -2.39 -15.27 5.96
C ALA A 317 -2.19 -15.27 7.49
N VAL A 318 -1.12 -14.61 7.93
CA VAL A 318 -0.78 -14.41 9.34
C VAL A 318 -0.32 -12.97 9.56
N ALA A 319 -0.74 -12.37 10.67
CA ALA A 319 -0.38 -11.03 11.08
C ALA A 319 0.26 -11.02 12.47
N PHE A 320 1.26 -10.16 12.66
CA PHE A 320 1.98 -10.02 13.94
C PHE A 320 2.48 -8.60 14.16
N ALA A 321 2.82 -8.28 15.41
CA ALA A 321 3.52 -7.04 15.75
C ALA A 321 4.99 -7.16 15.33
N GLY A 322 5.37 -6.39 14.31
CA GLY A 322 6.70 -6.41 13.71
C GLY A 322 7.77 -5.86 14.64
N PHE A 323 9.01 -6.26 14.39
CA PHE A 323 10.18 -5.86 15.17
C PHE A 323 11.37 -5.50 14.28
N GLY A 324 12.25 -4.64 14.82
CA GLY A 324 13.37 -4.08 14.05
C GLY A 324 12.96 -3.03 13.01
N HIS A 325 11.74 -2.47 13.14
CA HIS A 325 11.25 -1.41 12.26
C HIS A 325 11.46 -0.03 12.88
N ARG A 326 11.86 0.94 12.05
CA ARG A 326 12.04 2.35 12.43
C ARG A 326 10.82 2.98 13.13
N TYR A 327 9.64 2.43 12.90
CA TYR A 327 8.37 2.84 13.50
C TYR A 327 7.66 1.62 14.09
N PRO A 328 6.77 1.77 15.09
CA PRO A 328 5.87 0.68 15.49
C PRO A 328 5.13 0.16 14.26
N SER A 329 5.19 -1.14 14.03
CA SER A 329 4.74 -1.74 12.77
C SER A 329 3.96 -3.02 13.01
N LEU A 330 2.93 -3.24 12.20
CA LEU A 330 2.22 -4.51 12.09
C LEU A 330 2.55 -5.10 10.72
N GLU A 331 2.74 -6.40 10.65
CA GLU A 331 3.04 -7.09 9.39
C GLU A 331 1.97 -8.12 9.07
N VAL A 332 1.67 -8.30 7.78
CA VAL A 332 0.80 -9.36 7.26
C VAL A 332 1.58 -10.15 6.22
N TYR A 333 1.71 -11.47 6.41
CA TYR A 333 2.36 -12.37 5.47
C TYR A 333 1.34 -13.32 4.84
N SER A 334 1.45 -13.53 3.53
CA SER A 334 0.76 -14.62 2.85
C SER A 334 1.39 -15.96 3.24
N THR A 335 0.57 -16.96 3.55
CA THR A 335 1.02 -18.34 3.77
C THR A 335 1.08 -19.16 2.49
N SER A 336 0.73 -18.58 1.34
CA SER A 336 0.72 -19.27 0.04
C SER A 336 2.09 -19.81 -0.36
N ALA A 337 2.08 -20.89 -1.14
CA ALA A 337 3.27 -21.37 -1.83
C ALA A 337 3.66 -20.47 -3.04
N THR A 338 2.72 -19.69 -3.54
CA THR A 338 2.93 -18.72 -4.61
C THR A 338 3.52 -17.44 -4.03
N CYS A 339 4.61 -16.93 -4.59
CA CYS A 339 5.27 -15.72 -4.08
C CYS A 339 4.68 -14.44 -4.67
N GLU A 340 4.27 -14.51 -5.93
CA GLU A 340 3.80 -13.41 -6.74
C GLU A 340 2.30 -13.16 -6.50
N PRO A 341 1.89 -12.00 -5.95
CA PRO A 341 0.49 -11.73 -5.59
C PRO A 341 -0.50 -11.92 -6.75
N TRP A 342 -0.07 -11.63 -7.97
CA TRP A 342 -0.90 -11.72 -9.18
C TRP A 342 -1.02 -13.14 -9.75
N LEU A 343 -0.27 -14.11 -9.23
CA LEU A 343 -0.41 -15.53 -9.57
C LEU A 343 -1.19 -16.31 -8.49
N MET A 344 -1.45 -15.69 -7.34
CA MET A 344 -2.22 -16.28 -6.25
C MET A 344 -3.70 -16.45 -6.63
N SER A 345 -4.36 -17.38 -5.96
CA SER A 345 -5.81 -17.53 -6.05
C SER A 345 -6.53 -16.31 -5.46
N ARG A 346 -7.81 -16.17 -5.81
CA ARG A 346 -8.65 -15.10 -5.28
C ARG A 346 -8.79 -15.20 -3.76
N GLU A 347 -8.91 -16.40 -3.23
CA GLU A 347 -9.05 -16.71 -1.81
C GLU A 347 -7.77 -16.34 -1.04
N GLU A 348 -6.60 -16.62 -1.61
CA GLU A 348 -5.31 -16.25 -1.03
C GLU A 348 -5.13 -14.72 -0.94
N VAL A 349 -5.47 -14.00 -2.01
CA VAL A 349 -5.42 -12.52 -2.02
C VAL A 349 -6.45 -11.91 -1.07
N ASP A 350 -7.68 -12.44 -1.07
CA ASP A 350 -8.75 -11.97 -0.19
C ASP A 350 -8.39 -12.19 1.30
N ALA A 351 -7.69 -13.27 1.63
CA ALA A 351 -7.23 -13.55 2.99
C ALA A 351 -6.15 -12.57 3.49
N VAL A 352 -5.19 -12.18 2.64
CA VAL A 352 -4.21 -11.13 2.98
C VAL A 352 -4.93 -9.79 3.16
N SER A 353 -5.87 -9.48 2.25
CA SER A 353 -6.72 -8.29 2.34
C SER A 353 -7.51 -8.24 3.66
N ASP A 354 -8.08 -9.35 4.11
CA ASP A 354 -8.87 -9.40 5.34
C ASP A 354 -8.06 -9.06 6.59
N LEU A 355 -6.84 -9.58 6.70
CA LEU A 355 -5.96 -9.23 7.83
C LEU A 355 -5.51 -7.77 7.71
N LEU A 356 -5.11 -7.33 6.53
CA LEU A 356 -4.66 -5.94 6.31
C LEU A 356 -5.79 -4.93 6.62
N HIS A 357 -7.01 -5.22 6.19
CA HIS A 357 -8.21 -4.44 6.53
C HIS A 357 -8.40 -4.35 8.05
N ALA A 358 -8.34 -5.50 8.73
CA ALA A 358 -8.54 -5.57 10.17
C ALA A 358 -7.47 -4.78 10.93
N LEU A 359 -6.20 -4.85 10.50
CA LEU A 359 -5.12 -4.06 11.09
C LEU A 359 -5.30 -2.55 10.88
N HIS A 360 -5.75 -2.12 9.69
CA HIS A 360 -6.10 -0.72 9.44
C HIS A 360 -7.28 -0.27 10.31
N ALA A 361 -8.31 -1.11 10.46
CA ALA A 361 -9.47 -0.81 11.30
C ALA A 361 -9.08 -0.71 12.79
N ALA A 362 -8.18 -1.58 13.25
CA ALA A 362 -7.64 -1.54 14.60
C ALA A 362 -6.69 -0.36 14.85
N THR A 363 -5.95 0.06 13.82
CA THR A 363 -5.10 1.26 13.83
C THR A 363 -5.94 2.53 13.96
N GLY A 364 -7.06 2.61 13.23
CA GLY A 364 -7.97 3.75 13.23
C GLY A 364 -7.54 4.85 12.25
N ALA A 365 -8.52 5.60 11.73
CA ALA A 365 -8.31 6.61 10.69
C ALA A 365 -7.49 7.83 11.17
N ASP A 366 -7.39 8.05 12.49
CA ASP A 366 -6.64 9.19 13.04
C ASP A 366 -5.14 8.91 13.24
N VAL A 367 -4.67 7.68 12.99
CA VAL A 367 -3.25 7.34 13.14
C VAL A 367 -2.56 7.43 11.78
N PRO A 368 -1.63 8.39 11.58
CA PRO A 368 -0.85 8.48 10.35
C PRO A 368 -0.08 7.19 10.12
N SER A 369 -0.15 6.63 8.92
CA SER A 369 0.47 5.34 8.65
C SER A 369 1.01 5.22 7.22
N ASN A 370 2.04 4.40 7.07
CA ASN A 370 2.52 3.92 5.77
C ASN A 370 2.17 2.44 5.65
N GLU A 371 1.58 2.05 4.53
CA GLU A 371 1.43 0.65 4.12
C GLU A 371 2.42 0.39 2.98
N GLU A 372 3.27 -0.62 3.12
CA GLU A 372 4.32 -0.95 2.15
C GLU A 372 4.24 -2.44 1.79
N TRP A 373 4.13 -2.75 0.50
CA TRP A 373 4.09 -4.13 0.02
C TRP A 373 5.47 -4.61 -0.39
N HIS A 374 5.74 -5.86 -0.06
CA HIS A 374 6.98 -6.56 -0.34
C HIS A 374 6.65 -7.89 -1.01
N HIS A 375 7.17 -8.11 -2.20
CA HIS A 375 7.03 -9.35 -2.94
C HIS A 375 8.34 -9.68 -3.64
N LYS A 376 8.47 -10.94 -4.06
CA LYS A 376 9.62 -11.39 -4.86
C LYS A 376 9.78 -10.53 -6.14
N PRO A 377 10.92 -9.87 -6.36
CA PRO A 377 11.20 -9.20 -7.63
C PRO A 377 11.20 -10.19 -8.80
N LEU A 378 10.74 -9.76 -9.98
CA LEU A 378 10.55 -10.67 -11.13
C LEU A 378 11.84 -11.35 -11.60
N ASP A 379 12.97 -10.67 -11.47
CA ASP A 379 14.27 -11.11 -11.97
C ASP A 379 15.12 -11.83 -10.89
N VAL A 380 14.47 -12.32 -9.83
CA VAL A 380 15.08 -13.04 -8.71
C VAL A 380 14.62 -14.50 -8.70
N ASP A 381 15.56 -15.41 -8.49
CA ASP A 381 15.33 -16.86 -8.41
C ASP A 381 14.82 -17.32 -7.03
N GLN A 382 15.15 -16.57 -5.98
CA GLN A 382 14.84 -16.98 -4.62
C GLN A 382 13.38 -16.72 -4.25
N PRO A 383 12.69 -17.71 -3.65
CA PRO A 383 11.32 -17.54 -3.20
C PRO A 383 11.29 -16.56 -2.02
N MET A 384 10.35 -15.61 -2.08
CA MET A 384 10.12 -14.60 -1.04
C MET A 384 8.61 -14.42 -0.92
N PRO A 385 8.00 -14.57 0.27
CA PRO A 385 6.55 -14.48 0.42
C PRO A 385 6.09 -13.04 0.20
N TRP A 386 4.91 -12.87 -0.36
CA TRP A 386 4.23 -11.58 -0.31
C TRP A 386 3.91 -11.23 1.14
N HIS A 387 4.32 -10.03 1.55
CA HIS A 387 3.94 -9.46 2.82
C HIS A 387 3.74 -7.96 2.74
N VAL A 388 3.03 -7.42 3.74
CA VAL A 388 2.70 -6.00 3.84
C VAL A 388 3.09 -5.50 5.23
N THR A 389 3.82 -4.39 5.28
CA THR A 389 4.18 -3.70 6.53
C THR A 389 3.33 -2.45 6.70
N LEU A 390 2.57 -2.37 7.80
CA LEU A 390 1.80 -1.21 8.22
C LEU A 390 2.53 -0.48 9.35
N LYS A 391 3.14 0.66 9.04
CA LYS A 391 3.99 1.45 9.95
C LYS A 391 3.22 2.64 10.52
N TRP A 392 3.18 2.78 11.84
CA TRP A 392 2.54 3.93 12.51
C TRP A 392 3.51 5.10 12.61
N ARG A 393 3.21 6.19 11.89
CA ARG A 393 4.06 7.39 11.80
C ARG A 393 3.80 8.36 12.94
N VAL A 394 4.00 7.84 14.15
CA VAL A 394 3.70 8.49 15.44
C VAL A 394 4.92 9.17 16.09
N SER A 395 6.07 9.10 15.44
CA SER A 395 7.31 9.76 15.89
C SER A 395 7.98 10.53 14.75
N THR A 396 8.52 11.70 15.09
CA THR A 396 9.42 12.45 14.21
C THR A 396 10.85 12.07 14.52
N LEU A 397 11.65 11.79 13.48
CA LEU A 397 13.08 11.56 13.68
C LEU A 397 13.76 12.85 14.17
N ALA A 398 14.69 12.70 15.10
CA ALA A 398 15.54 13.78 15.58
C ALA A 398 17.01 13.54 15.18
N GLY A 399 17.89 14.41 15.66
CA GLY A 399 19.33 14.36 15.33
C GLY A 399 20.02 13.08 15.80
N PHE A 400 19.51 12.41 16.83
CA PHE A 400 20.06 11.15 17.33
C PHE A 400 19.97 10.05 16.26
N GLU A 401 18.75 9.78 15.78
CA GLU A 401 18.48 8.76 14.78
C GLU A 401 19.19 9.08 13.45
N GLY A 402 19.31 10.37 13.11
CA GLY A 402 20.04 10.84 11.94
C GLY A 402 21.52 10.45 11.95
N GLY A 403 22.19 10.61 13.10
CA GLY A 403 23.63 10.39 13.27
C GLY A 403 24.04 8.96 13.61
N THR A 404 23.23 8.23 14.38
CA THR A 404 23.57 6.86 14.82
C THR A 404 22.94 5.77 13.96
N LYS A 405 21.85 6.08 13.23
CA LYS A 405 20.96 5.10 12.59
C LYS A 405 20.31 4.10 13.55
N ILE A 406 20.35 4.40 14.85
CA ILE A 406 19.56 3.72 15.87
C ILE A 406 18.25 4.48 16.02
N TYR A 407 17.14 3.82 15.78
CA TYR A 407 15.81 4.43 15.84
C TYR A 407 15.18 4.28 17.21
N LEU A 408 14.34 5.24 17.60
CA LEU A 408 13.62 5.21 18.87
C LEU A 408 12.12 5.05 18.65
N ASN A 409 11.55 3.99 19.23
CA ASN A 409 10.11 3.77 19.26
C ASN A 409 9.54 4.10 20.64
N THR A 410 8.31 4.59 20.65
CA THR A 410 7.54 4.87 21.87
C THR A 410 6.70 3.68 22.33
N ILE A 411 6.50 2.70 21.46
CA ILE A 411 5.71 1.49 21.68
C ILE A 411 6.58 0.30 21.29
N ASP A 412 6.75 -0.66 22.21
CA ASP A 412 7.41 -1.93 21.93
C ASP A 412 6.44 -2.92 21.25
N PRO A 413 6.95 -4.00 20.62
CA PRO A 413 6.12 -4.95 19.89
C PRO A 413 5.03 -5.62 20.74
N TRP A 414 5.27 -5.90 22.03
CA TRP A 414 4.27 -6.53 22.91
C TRP A 414 3.14 -5.56 23.24
N SER A 415 3.47 -4.34 23.65
CA SER A 415 2.47 -3.28 23.90
C SER A 415 1.65 -2.96 22.63
N LEU A 416 2.28 -2.98 21.46
CA LEU A 416 1.58 -2.80 20.18
C LEU A 416 0.60 -3.96 19.93
N ARG A 417 1.05 -5.20 20.09
CA ARG A 417 0.20 -6.39 19.95
C ARG A 417 -1.01 -6.33 20.88
N GLU A 418 -0.81 -6.11 22.18
CA GLU A 418 -1.91 -6.07 23.16
C GLU A 418 -2.98 -5.04 22.78
N ARG A 419 -2.55 -3.83 22.39
CA ARG A 419 -3.44 -2.76 21.92
C ARG A 419 -4.26 -3.19 20.71
N VAL A 420 -3.62 -3.83 19.73
CA VAL A 420 -4.27 -4.19 18.48
C VAL A 420 -5.19 -5.40 18.66
N VAL A 421 -4.76 -6.42 19.41
CA VAL A 421 -5.57 -7.61 19.73
C VAL A 421 -6.86 -7.20 20.44
N ALA A 422 -6.78 -6.38 21.49
CA ALA A 422 -7.97 -5.89 22.19
C ALA A 422 -8.95 -5.19 21.23
N ARG A 423 -8.42 -4.35 20.32
CA ARG A 423 -9.28 -3.66 19.34
C ARG A 423 -9.87 -4.61 18.30
N LEU A 424 -9.13 -5.64 17.88
CA LEU A 424 -9.63 -6.65 16.94
C LEU A 424 -10.73 -7.51 17.55
N GLU A 425 -10.68 -7.81 18.84
CA GLU A 425 -11.74 -8.53 19.55
C GLU A 425 -13.06 -7.76 19.49
N ASP A 426 -13.04 -6.46 19.78
CA ASP A 426 -14.21 -5.57 19.65
C ASP A 426 -14.74 -5.55 18.20
N LEU A 427 -13.86 -5.29 17.23
CA LEU A 427 -14.23 -5.22 15.81
C LEU A 427 -14.83 -6.53 15.29
N ARG A 428 -14.30 -7.67 15.76
CA ARG A 428 -14.81 -9.00 15.44
C ARG A 428 -16.18 -9.24 16.06
N ALA A 429 -16.38 -8.85 17.32
CA ALA A 429 -17.68 -8.95 17.99
C ALA A 429 -18.76 -8.14 17.27
N ASP A 430 -18.40 -6.95 16.79
CA ASP A 430 -19.27 -6.05 16.02
C ASP A 430 -19.40 -6.46 14.53
N ARG A 431 -18.71 -7.51 14.09
CA ARG A 431 -18.68 -8.01 12.70
C ARG A 431 -18.24 -6.95 11.68
N LEU A 432 -17.34 -6.06 12.10
CA LEU A 432 -16.76 -5.02 11.24
C LEU A 432 -15.55 -5.52 10.45
N ILE A 433 -14.97 -6.65 10.85
CA ILE A 433 -13.87 -7.33 10.16
C ILE A 433 -14.28 -8.76 9.76
N ALA A 434 -13.55 -9.36 8.82
CA ALA A 434 -13.80 -10.74 8.40
C ALA A 434 -13.54 -11.75 9.55
N PRO A 435 -14.12 -12.96 9.51
CA PRO A 435 -13.82 -14.01 10.48
C PRO A 435 -12.34 -14.40 10.45
N MET A 436 -11.69 -14.38 11.62
CA MET A 436 -10.28 -14.74 11.79
C MET A 436 -9.99 -15.14 13.24
N ALA A 437 -8.90 -15.88 13.44
CA ALA A 437 -8.30 -16.09 14.75
C ALA A 437 -7.61 -14.80 15.20
N VAL A 438 -7.75 -14.43 16.48
CA VAL A 438 -7.18 -13.20 17.05
C VAL A 438 -6.34 -13.53 18.28
N GLY A 439 -5.19 -12.89 18.41
CA GLY A 439 -4.29 -13.03 19.57
C GLY A 439 -3.86 -14.47 19.79
N ASP A 440 -4.18 -15.01 20.96
CA ASP A 440 -3.76 -16.34 21.41
C ASP A 440 -4.48 -17.50 20.70
N GLU A 441 -5.54 -17.20 19.92
CA GLU A 441 -6.21 -18.18 19.06
C GLU A 441 -5.39 -18.50 17.80
N CYS A 442 -4.40 -17.66 17.46
CA CYS A 442 -3.60 -17.85 16.25
C CYS A 442 -2.76 -19.14 16.36
N PRO A 443 -2.73 -19.98 15.31
CA PRO A 443 -1.92 -21.18 15.34
C PRO A 443 -0.43 -20.84 15.34
N THR A 444 0.30 -21.51 16.22
CA THR A 444 1.74 -21.31 16.48
C THR A 444 2.62 -22.42 15.90
N THR A 445 2.04 -23.29 15.06
CA THR A 445 2.79 -24.34 14.36
C THR A 445 3.87 -23.71 13.47
N PRO A 446 5.14 -24.12 13.57
CA PRO A 446 6.21 -23.56 12.75
C PRO A 446 6.00 -23.76 11.24
N ASN A 447 6.73 -23.00 10.43
CA ASN A 447 6.76 -23.11 8.97
C ASN A 447 5.41 -22.88 8.27
N ARG A 448 4.64 -21.88 8.74
CA ARG A 448 3.34 -21.56 8.14
C ARG A 448 3.44 -20.92 6.75
N LEU A 449 4.56 -20.27 6.44
CA LEU A 449 4.74 -19.63 5.14
C LEU A 449 5.26 -20.67 4.15
N LEU A 450 4.45 -21.04 3.15
CA LEU A 450 4.75 -22.13 2.21
C LEU A 450 5.58 -21.70 0.99
N TYR A 451 6.00 -20.43 0.93
CA TYR A 451 6.80 -19.85 -0.15
C TYR A 451 8.08 -20.65 -0.46
N ASN A 452 8.69 -21.29 0.55
CA ASN A 452 9.83 -22.16 0.36
C ASN A 452 9.39 -23.50 -0.29
N PRO A 453 9.84 -23.84 -1.51
CA PRO A 453 9.41 -25.03 -2.24
C PRO A 453 9.71 -26.38 -1.56
N VAL A 454 10.51 -26.38 -0.48
CA VAL A 454 10.76 -27.58 0.32
C VAL A 454 9.65 -27.82 1.35
N LEU A 455 8.89 -26.78 1.74
CA LEU A 455 7.80 -26.87 2.71
C LEU A 455 6.47 -27.31 2.10
N SER A 456 6.33 -27.22 0.78
CA SER A 456 5.11 -27.57 0.02
C SER A 456 5.14 -28.98 -0.59
N ARG A 457 6.11 -29.82 -0.19
CA ARG A 457 6.33 -31.17 -0.71
C ARG A 457 5.87 -32.28 0.23
#